data_AF-A0A952U2R9-F1
#
_entry.id   AF-A0A952U2R9-F1
#
_cell.length_a   1.000
_cell.length_b   1.000
_cell.length_c   1.000
_cell.angle_alpha   90.00
_cell.angle_beta   90.00
_cell.angle_gamma   90.00
#
_symmetry.space_group_name_H-M   'P 1'
#
loop_
_entity.id
_entity.type
_entity.pdbx_description
1 polymer ?
#
loop_
_entity_poly.entity_id
_entity_poly.type
_entity_poly.pdbx_seq_one_letter_code
_entity_poly.pdbx_strand_id
1 'polypeptide(L)'
;MDNFYDGNNCQEHAVEAFLAASRRMIEDGKPEQAERILRQALTLAEKEAGKVSALCGLVLVDLMRLLEAEGRSEEAEPLWERIREVMVEYIELHPDLLVSGRK
;
A
#
# COMPACT_ATOMS: atom_id res chain seq x y z
N MET A 1 -24.85 14.79 -2.97
CA MET A 1 -23.88 14.44 -4.01
C MET A 1 -22.52 14.48 -3.32
N ASP A 2 -21.92 13.40 -2.83
CA ASP A 2 -22.06 11.98 -3.16
C ASP A 2 -21.87 11.14 -1.88
N ASN A 3 -22.90 10.39 -1.51
CA ASN A 3 -22.83 9.34 -0.49
C ASN A 3 -22.29 8.09 -1.22
N PHE A 4 -20.99 7.82 -1.15
CA PHE A 4 -20.44 6.56 -1.64
C PHE A 4 -19.19 6.20 -0.83
N TYR A 5 -19.22 5.02 -0.19
CA TYR A 5 -18.24 4.43 0.74
C TYR A 5 -18.23 4.91 2.20
N ASP A 6 -19.37 4.81 2.90
CA ASP A 6 -19.37 4.66 4.36
C ASP A 6 -20.10 3.36 4.70
N GLY A 7 -19.35 2.28 4.89
CA GLY A 7 -19.93 0.95 5.14
C GLY A 7 -18.91 -0.17 5.39
N ASN A 8 -17.70 -0.07 4.82
CA ASN A 8 -16.59 -1.03 5.06
C ASN A 8 -15.50 -0.48 6.01
N ASN A 9 -15.80 0.64 6.66
CA ASN A 9 -14.80 1.63 7.08
C ASN A 9 -14.24 1.40 8.51
N CYS A 10 -14.07 0.17 8.96
CA CYS A 10 -13.33 -0.10 10.21
C CYS A 10 -11.95 -0.74 9.95
N GLN A 11 -11.82 -1.48 8.86
CA GLN A 11 -10.60 -2.26 8.57
C GLN A 11 -9.69 -1.54 7.56
N GLU A 12 -10.24 -0.72 6.65
CA GLU A 12 -9.46 0.19 5.79
C GLU A 12 -8.70 1.22 6.65
N HIS A 13 -9.40 1.82 7.63
CA HIS A 13 -8.78 2.66 8.65
C HIS A 13 -7.69 1.95 9.46
N ALA A 14 -7.74 0.61 9.61
CA ALA A 14 -6.69 -0.12 10.31
C ALA A 14 -5.40 -0.16 9.49
N VAL A 15 -5.50 -0.42 8.17
CA VAL A 15 -4.35 -0.35 7.24
C VAL A 15 -3.81 1.08 7.18
N GLU A 16 -4.67 2.08 7.08
CA GLU A 16 -4.25 3.49 7.11
C GLU A 16 -3.57 3.87 8.44
N ALA A 17 -4.07 3.37 9.57
CA ALA A 17 -3.42 3.58 10.86
C ALA A 17 -2.03 2.93 10.91
N PHE A 18 -1.83 1.77 10.28
CA PHE A 18 -0.51 1.15 10.15
C PHE A 18 0.44 1.97 9.27
N LEU A 19 -0.05 2.57 8.18
CA LEU A 19 0.74 3.49 7.34
C LEU A 19 1.10 4.79 8.09
N ALA A 20 0.18 5.33 8.89
CA ALA A 20 0.49 6.48 9.73
C ALA A 20 1.54 6.13 10.81
N ALA A 21 1.45 4.92 11.38
CA ALA A 21 2.41 4.43 12.35
C ALA A 21 3.80 4.17 11.73
N SER A 22 3.88 3.58 10.54
CA SER A 22 5.15 3.34 9.83
C SER A 22 5.90 4.65 9.60
N ARG A 23 5.21 5.69 9.10
CA ARG A 23 5.81 7.02 8.88
C ARG A 23 6.41 7.61 10.15
N ARG A 24 5.67 7.53 11.25
CA ARG A 24 6.15 8.04 12.54
C ARG A 24 7.36 7.25 13.06
N MET A 25 7.41 5.94 12.81
CA MET A 25 8.56 5.11 13.19
C MET A 25 9.79 5.40 12.34
N ILE A 26 9.63 5.74 11.06
CA ILE A 26 10.73 6.20 10.20
C ILE A 26 11.32 7.51 10.76
N GLU A 27 10.47 8.46 11.19
CA GLU A 27 10.93 9.70 11.85
C GLU A 27 11.66 9.44 13.17
N ASP A 28 11.23 8.43 13.93
CA ASP A 28 11.88 8.00 15.19
C ASP A 28 13.19 7.23 14.96
N GLY A 29 13.59 7.01 13.70
CA GLY A 29 14.80 6.27 13.33
C GLY A 29 14.68 4.77 13.55
N LYS A 30 13.47 4.21 13.50
CA LYS A 30 13.17 2.78 13.70
C LYS A 30 12.58 2.12 12.45
N PRO A 31 13.32 2.04 11.33
CA PRO A 31 12.85 1.44 10.09
C PRO A 31 12.50 -0.05 10.25
N GLU A 32 13.23 -0.81 11.07
CA GLU A 32 12.93 -2.24 11.29
C GLU A 32 11.53 -2.48 11.89
N GLN A 33 11.06 -1.60 12.78
CA GLN A 33 9.72 -1.71 13.35
C GLN A 33 8.65 -1.29 12.34
N ALA A 34 8.91 -0.25 11.55
CA ALA A 34 8.03 0.15 10.46
C ALA A 34 7.87 -0.98 9.43
N GLU A 35 8.94 -1.68 9.05
CA GLU A 35 8.87 -2.83 8.14
C GLU A 35 7.93 -3.92 8.68
N ARG A 36 8.06 -4.26 9.97
CA ARG A 36 7.21 -5.28 10.60
C ARG A 36 5.74 -4.88 10.59
N ILE A 37 5.43 -3.62 10.93
CA ILE A 37 4.06 -3.10 10.88
C ILE A 37 3.52 -3.13 9.46
N LEU A 38 4.30 -2.70 8.46
CA LEU A 38 3.88 -2.70 7.06
C LEU A 38 3.61 -4.13 6.55
N ARG A 39 4.43 -5.12 6.92
CA ARG A 39 4.16 -6.53 6.56
C ARG A 39 2.86 -7.06 7.18
N GLN A 40 2.56 -6.66 8.42
CA GLN A 40 1.29 -7.01 9.06
C GLN A 40 0.11 -6.34 8.35
N ALA A 41 0.25 -5.05 8.00
CA ALA A 41 -0.75 -4.31 7.23
C ALA A 41 -1.00 -4.94 5.86
N LEU A 42 0.04 -5.43 5.18
CA LEU A 42 -0.07 -6.11 3.90
C LEU A 42 -0.89 -7.40 4.03
N THR A 43 -0.60 -8.21 5.06
CA THR A 43 -1.33 -9.46 5.31
C THR A 43 -2.81 -9.20 5.58
N LEU A 44 -3.11 -8.13 6.33
CA LEU A 44 -4.49 -7.72 6.60
C LEU A 44 -5.18 -7.21 5.32
N ALA A 45 -4.50 -6.36 4.55
CA ALA A 45 -5.02 -5.84 3.28
C ALA A 45 -5.31 -6.98 2.28
N GLU A 46 -4.41 -7.97 2.16
CA GLU A 46 -4.60 -9.13 1.28
C GLU A 46 -5.77 -10.01 1.72
N LYS A 47 -5.99 -10.13 3.03
CA LYS A 47 -7.08 -10.95 3.59
C LYS A 47 -8.44 -10.29 3.43
N GLU A 48 -8.52 -8.98 3.65
CA GLU A 48 -9.79 -8.25 3.69
C GLU A 48 -10.19 -7.72 2.31
N ALA A 49 -9.26 -7.05 1.62
CA ALA A 49 -9.52 -6.41 0.33
C ALA A 49 -9.06 -7.26 -0.87
N GLY A 50 -8.38 -8.38 -0.62
CA GLY A 50 -7.80 -9.23 -1.65
C GLY A 50 -6.40 -8.78 -2.07
N LYS A 51 -5.73 -9.63 -2.85
CA LYS A 51 -4.35 -9.38 -3.33
C LYS A 51 -4.25 -8.17 -4.27
N VAL A 52 -5.38 -7.78 -4.86
CA VAL A 52 -5.48 -6.74 -5.88
C VAL A 52 -6.33 -5.60 -5.36
N SER A 53 -5.73 -4.80 -4.47
CA SER A 53 -6.40 -3.67 -3.87
C SER A 53 -5.44 -2.49 -3.77
N ALA A 54 -5.99 -1.28 -3.87
CA ALA A 54 -5.25 -0.04 -3.64
C ALA A 54 -4.53 -0.06 -2.26
N LEU A 55 -5.12 -0.69 -1.25
CA LEU A 55 -4.50 -0.84 0.08
C LEU A 55 -3.21 -1.66 0.04
N CYS A 56 -3.21 -2.79 -0.69
CA CYS A 56 -2.00 -3.61 -0.88
C CYS A 56 -0.91 -2.80 -1.61
N GLY A 57 -1.29 -2.06 -2.65
CA GLY A 57 -0.38 -1.17 -3.38
C GLY A 57 0.26 -0.10 -2.47
N LEU A 58 -0.54 0.58 -1.66
CA LEU A 58 -0.06 1.60 -0.73
C LEU A 58 0.94 1.05 0.30
N VAL A 59 0.65 -0.10 0.88
CA VAL A 59 1.54 -0.76 1.85
C VAL A 59 2.86 -1.19 1.21
N LEU A 60 2.81 -1.74 -0.01
CA LEU A 60 4.01 -2.11 -0.76
C LEU A 60 4.88 -0.88 -1.10
N VAL A 61 4.26 0.25 -1.45
CA VAL A 61 4.98 1.51 -1.71
C VAL A 61 5.69 2.02 -0.45
N ASP A 62 5.03 2.02 0.70
CA ASP A 62 5.64 2.45 1.97
C ASP A 62 6.81 1.53 2.37
N LEU A 63 6.68 0.21 2.14
CA LEU A 63 7.74 -0.78 2.37
C LEU A 63 8.94 -0.53 1.44
N MET A 64 8.68 -0.27 0.16
CA MET A 64 9.70 0.03 -0.83
C MET A 64 10.47 1.30 -0.47
N ARG A 65 9.77 2.38 -0.09
CA ARG A 65 10.41 3.63 0.35
C ARG A 65 11.30 3.44 1.57
N LEU A 66 10.91 2.55 2.48
CA LEU A 66 11.70 2.21 3.65
C LEU A 66 12.99 1.47 3.27
N LEU A 67 12.91 0.51 2.34
CA LEU A 67 14.07 -0.20 1.82
C LEU A 67 15.02 0.72 1.06
N GLU A 68 14.49 1.65 0.27
CA GLU A 68 15.31 2.69 -0.38
C GLU A 68 15.98 3.60 0.64
N ALA A 69 15.29 3.97 1.72
CA ALA A 69 15.87 4.77 2.81
C ALA A 69 16.96 4.02 3.59
N GLU A 70 16.88 2.70 3.71
CA GLU A 70 17.95 1.84 4.24
C GLU A 70 19.10 1.63 3.24
N GLY A 71 18.96 2.05 1.98
CA GLY A 71 19.93 1.80 0.92
C GLY A 71 19.86 0.37 0.34
N ARG A 72 18.80 -0.38 0.64
CA ARG A 72 18.53 -1.74 0.14
C ARG A 72 17.73 -1.70 -1.16
N SER A 73 18.21 -0.93 -2.14
CA SER A 73 17.54 -0.78 -3.44
C SER A 73 17.41 -2.10 -4.21
N GLU A 74 18.31 -3.06 -3.98
CA GLU A 74 18.27 -4.40 -4.59
C GLU A 74 17.00 -5.19 -4.18
N GLU A 75 16.46 -4.95 -2.98
CA GLU A 75 15.20 -5.55 -2.54
C GLU A 75 13.97 -4.71 -2.90
N ALA A 76 14.15 -3.42 -3.19
CA ALA A 76 13.10 -2.52 -3.66
C ALA A 76 12.68 -2.80 -5.11
N GLU A 77 13.62 -3.23 -5.96
CA GLU A 77 13.37 -3.52 -7.38
C GLU A 77 12.24 -4.54 -7.63
N PRO A 78 12.23 -5.74 -7.01
CA PRO A 78 11.13 -6.70 -7.17
C PRO A 78 9.81 -6.22 -6.52
N LEU A 79 9.86 -5.33 -5.53
CA LEU A 79 8.66 -4.72 -4.96
C LEU A 79 8.02 -3.74 -5.93
N TRP A 80 8.82 -3.00 -6.70
CA TRP A 80 8.34 -2.11 -7.73
C TRP A 80 7.55 -2.85 -8.80
N GLU A 81 8.03 -4.02 -9.23
CA GLU A 81 7.31 -4.88 -10.17
C GLU A 81 5.96 -5.33 -9.60
N ARG A 82 5.94 -5.83 -8.35
CA ARG A 82 4.68 -6.21 -7.68
C ARG A 82 3.71 -5.05 -7.52
N ILE A 83 4.18 -3.86 -7.15
CA ILE A 83 3.33 -2.65 -7.05
C ILE A 83 2.70 -2.37 -8.40
N ARG A 84 3.48 -2.45 -9.48
CA ARG A 84 3.00 -2.20 -10.84
C ARG A 84 1.97 -3.25 -11.26
N GLU A 85 2.21 -4.53 -11.00
CA GLU A 85 1.25 -5.60 -11.27
C GLU A 85 -0.08 -5.37 -10.53
N VAL A 86 -0.02 -5.11 -9.22
CA VAL A 86 -1.21 -4.84 -8.40
C VAL A 86 -1.96 -3.60 -8.90
N MET A 87 -1.23 -2.54 -9.26
CA MET A 87 -1.83 -1.31 -9.79
C MET A 87 -2.45 -1.52 -11.16
N VAL A 88 -1.79 -2.25 -12.06
CA VAL A 88 -2.33 -2.57 -13.39
C VAL A 88 -3.60 -3.39 -13.26
N GLU A 89 -3.58 -4.45 -12.46
CA GLU A 89 -4.74 -5.33 -12.28
C GLU A 89 -5.88 -4.58 -11.57
N TYR A 90 -5.56 -3.71 -10.60
CA TYR A 90 -6.54 -2.81 -9.97
C TYR A 90 -7.17 -1.83 -10.97
N ILE A 91 -6.38 -1.27 -11.89
CA ILE A 91 -6.88 -0.40 -12.96
C ILE A 91 -7.76 -1.18 -13.94
N GLU A 92 -7.45 -2.44 -14.23
CA GLU A 92 -8.31 -3.30 -15.06
C GLU A 92 -9.65 -3.61 -14.38
N LEU A 93 -9.65 -3.78 -13.05
CA LEU A 93 -10.86 -3.93 -12.24
C LEU A 93 -11.67 -2.63 -12.12
N HIS A 94 -11.01 -1.47 -12.18
CA HIS A 94 -11.61 -0.15 -12.05
C HIS A 94 -11.31 0.75 -13.27
N PRO A 95 -11.94 0.49 -14.43
CA PRO A 95 -11.69 1.23 -15.67
C PRO A 95 -12.05 2.73 -15.59
N ASP A 96 -12.81 3.13 -14.57
CA ASP A 96 -13.12 4.54 -14.28
C ASP A 96 -11.87 5.35 -13.90
N LEU A 97 -10.86 4.71 -13.29
CA LEU A 97 -9.57 5.33 -13.00
C LEU A 97 -8.68 5.49 -14.26
N LEU A 98 -9.00 4.78 -15.35
CA LEU A 98 -8.24 4.81 -16.60
C LEU A 98 -8.54 6.06 -17.46
N VAL A 99 -9.68 6.74 -17.24
CA VAL A 99 -10.16 7.81 -18.15
C VAL A 99 -9.28 9.07 -18.18
N SER A 100 -8.33 9.22 -17.24
CA SER A 100 -7.40 10.36 -17.23
C SER A 100 -6.05 10.08 -17.90
N GLY A 101 -5.78 8.86 -18.37
CA GLY A 101 -4.42 8.40 -18.60
C GLY A 101 -4.18 7.63 -19.89
N ARG A 102 -4.79 8.03 -21.01
CA ARG A 102 -4.23 7.79 -22.36
C ARG A 102 -5.07 8.51 -23.42
N LYS A 103 -4.51 9.54 -24.04
CA LYS A 103 -4.81 9.93 -25.42
C LYS A 103 -3.49 9.99 -26.19
#